data_AF-A0A5D3DP47-F1
#
_entry.id   AF-A0A5D3DP47-F1
#
_cell.length_a   1.000
_cell.length_b   1.000
_cell.length_c   1.000
_cell.angle_alpha   90.00
_cell.angle_beta   90.00
_cell.angle_gamma   90.00
#
_symmetry.space_group_name_H-M   'P 1'
#
loop_
_entity.id
_entity.type
_entity.pdbx_description
1 polymer ?
#
loop_
_entity_poly.entity_id
_entity_poly.type
_entity_poly.pdbx_seq_one_letter_code
_entity_poly.pdbx_strand_id
1 'polypeptide(L)'
;MIPNKWLIELSVGGHSIVAGSDGNVAWRHTPWLGSHAAKGAVRPLRRAFQASLQYPGLDPLAISEVFSPAQYMGEKQIMSVDCFVLKLSAEQTDLADRSDNTAEMIKHAIYGYFCQRRGLLVYLEDSSLTRIQSPGSHPMYWETTMSTKIDDYRTVDGVMIAHSGETDVIITRFGDDLKTGPMITRLQEIWSIDDVAFNVPGLSMDSFIPPKQVQKD
;
A
#
# COMPACT_ATOMS: atom_id res chain seq x y z
N MET A 1 1.87 4.40 -17.30
CA MET A 1 2.30 3.26 -16.47
C MET A 1 1.17 2.24 -16.47
N ILE A 2 1.43 0.94 -16.32
CA ILE A 2 0.37 -0.07 -16.13
C ILE A 2 0.27 -0.28 -14.61
N PRO A 3 -0.66 0.40 -13.89
CA PRO A 3 -0.63 0.49 -12.43
C PRO A 3 -0.76 -0.85 -11.70
N ASN A 4 -1.19 -1.89 -12.41
CA ASN A 4 -1.38 -3.24 -11.89
C ASN A 4 -0.15 -4.15 -12.03
N LYS A 5 0.96 -3.73 -12.67
CA LYS A 5 2.20 -4.52 -12.75
C LYS A 5 3.34 -3.86 -11.99
N TRP A 6 3.96 -4.61 -11.08
CA TRP A 6 5.02 -4.11 -10.21
C TRP A 6 5.89 -5.26 -9.67
N LEU A 7 7.11 -4.92 -9.26
CA LEU A 7 8.05 -5.83 -8.60
C LEU A 7 8.78 -5.04 -7.52
N ILE A 8 8.94 -5.64 -6.34
CA ILE A 8 9.72 -5.12 -5.23
C ILE A 8 10.63 -6.19 -4.71
N GLU A 9 11.89 -5.81 -4.55
CA GLU A 9 12.90 -6.56 -3.85
C GLU A 9 13.32 -5.77 -2.60
N LEU A 10 13.29 -6.43 -1.46
CA LEU A 10 13.63 -5.82 -0.18
C LEU A 10 14.66 -6.67 0.54
N SER A 11 15.74 -6.01 0.97
CA SER A 11 16.75 -6.62 1.83
C SER A 11 16.56 -6.16 3.28
N VAL A 12 16.30 -7.09 4.20
CA VAL A 12 16.12 -6.81 5.64
C VAL A 12 16.85 -7.84 6.48
N GLY A 13 17.75 -7.40 7.36
CA GLY A 13 18.41 -8.27 8.34
C GLY A 13 19.08 -9.50 7.70
N GLY A 14 19.74 -9.33 6.56
CA GLY A 14 20.39 -10.42 5.81
C GLY A 14 19.45 -11.28 4.95
N HIS A 15 18.15 -10.95 4.90
CA HIS A 15 17.16 -11.69 4.14
C HIS A 15 16.68 -10.90 2.93
N SER A 16 16.49 -11.57 1.79
CA SER A 16 15.83 -11.01 0.61
C SER A 16 14.36 -11.43 0.57
N ILE A 17 13.48 -10.47 0.35
CA ILE A 17 12.04 -10.63 0.19
C ILE A 17 11.69 -10.07 -1.17
N VAL A 18 10.96 -10.84 -1.97
CA VAL A 18 10.53 -10.41 -3.30
C VAL A 18 9.01 -10.48 -3.37
N ALA A 19 8.38 -9.45 -3.93
CA ALA A 19 6.94 -9.43 -4.17
C ALA A 19 6.65 -8.74 -5.49
N GLY A 20 5.60 -9.17 -6.18
CA GLY A 20 5.25 -8.57 -7.46
C GLY A 20 3.81 -8.84 -7.86
N SER A 21 3.42 -8.25 -8.98
CA SER A 21 2.13 -8.45 -9.63
C SER A 21 2.31 -8.43 -11.14
N ASP A 22 1.72 -9.40 -11.82
CA ASP A 22 1.61 -9.41 -13.28
C ASP A 22 0.33 -8.72 -13.78
N GLY A 23 -0.45 -8.10 -12.87
CA GLY A 23 -1.72 -7.45 -13.15
C GLY A 23 -2.95 -8.35 -13.05
N ASN A 24 -2.77 -9.66 -12.93
CA ASN A 24 -3.83 -10.63 -12.65
C ASN A 24 -3.62 -11.27 -11.27
N VAL A 25 -2.36 -11.61 -10.94
CA VAL A 25 -1.96 -12.30 -9.71
C VAL A 25 -0.87 -11.49 -9.01
N ALA A 26 -1.08 -11.24 -7.71
CA ALA A 26 -0.03 -10.78 -6.82
C ALA A 26 0.66 -11.97 -6.15
N TRP A 27 1.97 -11.90 -6.02
CA TRP A 27 2.80 -12.97 -5.47
C TRP A 27 3.85 -12.43 -4.52
N ARG A 28 4.33 -13.28 -3.62
CA ARG A 28 5.45 -12.96 -2.73
C ARG A 28 6.29 -14.19 -2.42
N HIS A 29 7.57 -13.95 -2.22
CA HIS A 29 8.56 -14.90 -1.74
C HIS A 29 9.16 -14.36 -0.45
N THR A 30 9.06 -15.14 0.63
CA THR A 30 9.71 -14.84 1.91
C THR A 30 10.56 -16.05 2.35
N PRO A 31 11.71 -15.87 2.99
CA PRO A 31 12.59 -16.98 3.37
C PRO A 31 11.93 -18.05 4.26
N TRP A 32 10.99 -17.65 5.11
CA TRP A 32 10.32 -18.54 6.06
C TRP A 32 9.08 -19.23 5.49
N LEU A 33 8.48 -18.69 4.41
CA LEU A 33 7.26 -19.26 3.83
C LEU A 33 7.52 -19.85 2.44
N GLY A 34 8.48 -19.37 1.65
CA GLY A 34 8.66 -19.70 0.23
C GLY A 34 7.77 -18.86 -0.71
N SER A 35 7.72 -19.23 -2.00
CA SER A 35 6.91 -18.56 -3.04
C SER A 35 5.43 -18.91 -2.93
N HIS A 36 4.56 -17.93 -2.74
CA HIS A 36 3.11 -18.15 -2.61
C HIS A 36 2.31 -17.12 -3.42
N ALA A 37 1.25 -17.58 -4.08
CA ALA A 37 0.22 -16.70 -4.63
C ALA A 37 -0.53 -16.01 -3.48
N ALA A 38 -0.75 -14.71 -3.60
CA ALA A 38 -1.78 -14.05 -2.82
C ALA A 38 -3.10 -14.21 -3.57
N LYS A 39 -3.99 -15.11 -3.12
CA LYS A 39 -5.35 -15.23 -3.68
C LYS A 39 -6.16 -13.96 -3.38
N GLY A 40 -6.83 -13.42 -4.39
CA GLY A 40 -7.57 -12.14 -4.36
C GLY A 40 -6.84 -11.01 -5.10
N ALA A 41 -7.59 -10.02 -5.60
CA ALA A 41 -6.99 -8.82 -6.21
C ALA A 41 -5.99 -8.19 -5.23
N VAL A 42 -4.83 -7.77 -5.77
CA VAL A 42 -3.64 -7.20 -5.07
C VAL A 42 -3.89 -7.00 -3.59
N ARG A 43 -3.36 -7.86 -2.71
CA ARG A 43 -3.41 -7.66 -1.25
C ARG A 43 -2.53 -6.45 -0.89
N PRO A 44 -3.07 -5.24 -0.78
CA PRO A 44 -2.30 -4.09 -0.36
C PRO A 44 -2.17 -4.22 1.17
N LEU A 45 -1.22 -3.55 1.81
CA LEU A 45 -1.05 -3.52 3.28
C LEU A 45 -0.35 -4.80 3.82
N ARG A 46 0.98 -4.81 3.94
CA ARG A 46 1.72 -3.86 4.79
C ARG A 46 2.94 -3.24 4.09
N ARG A 47 3.33 -3.78 2.94
CA ARG A 47 4.38 -3.24 2.06
C ARG A 47 3.90 -3.02 0.64
N ALA A 48 2.66 -3.39 0.33
CA ALA A 48 2.07 -3.19 -0.99
C ALA A 48 1.27 -1.88 -1.11
N PHE A 49 0.99 -1.18 0.00
CA PHE A 49 0.62 0.24 -0.07
C PHE A 49 1.83 1.13 -0.23
N GLN A 50 2.92 0.72 0.41
CA GLN A 50 4.25 1.04 -0.05
C GLN A 50 4.35 0.64 -1.53
N ALA A 51 4.24 -0.60 -2.01
CA ALA A 51 4.39 -0.94 -3.44
C ALA A 51 3.47 -0.24 -4.45
N SER A 52 2.20 -0.03 -4.15
CA SER A 52 1.27 0.71 -5.00
C SER A 52 1.53 2.22 -4.96
N LEU A 53 2.32 2.69 -3.98
CA LEU A 53 2.92 4.03 -3.96
C LEU A 53 4.45 4.06 -4.20
N GLN A 54 5.11 2.92 -4.27
CA GLN A 54 6.57 2.78 -4.22
C GLN A 54 7.11 2.38 -5.58
N TYR A 55 6.25 1.96 -6.52
CA TYR A 55 6.61 1.91 -7.95
C TYR A 55 5.49 2.33 -8.93
N PRO A 56 4.35 2.88 -8.46
CA PRO A 56 3.71 3.98 -9.21
C PRO A 56 3.47 5.30 -8.46
N GLY A 57 3.31 5.34 -7.13
CA GLY A 57 2.64 6.49 -6.48
C GLY A 57 3.49 7.57 -5.81
N LEU A 58 4.56 8.00 -6.47
CA LEU A 58 5.13 9.35 -6.28
C LEU A 58 5.15 10.15 -7.57
N ASP A 59 4.77 9.53 -8.69
CA ASP A 59 4.39 10.23 -9.91
C ASP A 59 3.02 10.89 -9.70
N PRO A 60 2.91 12.22 -9.82
CA PRO A 60 1.64 12.93 -9.74
C PRO A 60 0.56 12.34 -10.66
N LEU A 61 0.94 11.75 -11.81
CA LEU A 61 -0.03 11.10 -12.71
C LEU A 61 -0.66 9.87 -12.07
N ALA A 62 0.14 8.96 -11.51
CA ALA A 62 -0.40 7.77 -10.87
C ALA A 62 -1.23 8.12 -9.63
N ILE A 63 -0.79 9.10 -8.83
CA ILE A 63 -1.57 9.59 -7.69
C ILE A 63 -2.91 10.16 -8.20
N SER A 64 -2.90 10.93 -9.28
CA SER A 64 -4.13 11.48 -9.86
C SER A 64 -5.07 10.40 -10.38
N GLU A 65 -4.53 9.31 -10.95
CA GLU A 65 -5.31 8.18 -11.43
C GLU A 65 -5.99 7.44 -10.26
N VAL A 66 -5.24 7.16 -9.20
CA VAL A 66 -5.75 6.52 -7.97
C VAL A 66 -6.83 7.37 -7.30
N PHE A 67 -6.65 8.69 -7.23
CA PHE A 67 -7.61 9.62 -6.63
C PHE A 67 -8.68 10.14 -7.59
N SER A 68 -8.70 9.68 -8.85
CA SER A 68 -9.71 10.12 -9.82
C SER A 68 -11.16 9.84 -9.42
N PRO A 69 -11.51 8.73 -8.72
CA PRO A 69 -12.88 8.52 -8.22
C PRO A 69 -13.08 9.07 -6.81
N ALA A 70 -12.13 9.83 -6.25
CA ALA A 70 -12.18 10.25 -4.86
C ALA A 70 -13.26 11.30 -4.60
N GLN A 71 -13.82 11.25 -3.39
CA GLN A 71 -14.73 12.27 -2.89
C GLN A 71 -13.95 13.45 -2.33
N TYR A 72 -14.31 14.66 -2.73
CA TYR A 72 -13.82 15.87 -2.10
C TYR A 72 -14.38 16.02 -0.68
N MET A 73 -13.51 16.20 0.31
CA MET A 73 -13.86 16.27 1.73
C MET A 73 -13.76 17.67 2.33
N GLY A 74 -13.19 18.64 1.60
CA GLY A 74 -12.97 20.00 2.09
C GLY A 74 -11.51 20.43 2.06
N GLU A 75 -11.21 21.49 2.80
CA GLU A 75 -9.87 22.08 2.91
C GLU A 75 -9.37 22.00 4.35
N LYS A 76 -8.07 21.79 4.53
CA LYS A 76 -7.43 21.69 5.84
C LYS A 76 -5.97 22.10 5.73
N GLN A 77 -5.49 22.82 6.74
CA GLN A 77 -4.05 23.09 6.86
C GLN A 77 -3.35 21.88 7.48
N ILE A 78 -2.36 21.32 6.77
CA ILE A 78 -1.52 20.21 7.23
C ILE A 78 -0.08 20.67 7.18
N MET A 79 0.63 20.59 8.31
CA MET A 79 2.05 20.98 8.39
C MET A 79 2.33 22.39 7.84
N SER A 80 1.44 23.34 8.15
CA SER A 80 1.49 24.72 7.64
C SER A 80 1.33 24.86 6.12
N VAL A 81 0.87 23.81 5.42
CA VAL A 81 0.50 23.83 4.01
C VAL A 81 -1.02 23.79 3.89
N ASP A 82 -1.59 24.71 3.12
CA ASP A 82 -3.02 24.70 2.80
C ASP A 82 -3.30 23.59 1.79
N CYS A 83 -4.12 22.62 2.20
CA CYS A 83 -4.43 21.44 1.42
C CYS A 83 -5.93 21.33 1.12
N PHE A 84 -6.27 20.77 -0.04
CA PHE A 84 -7.57 20.15 -0.26
C PHE A 84 -7.48 18.65 0.06
N VAL A 85 -8.60 18.09 0.53
CA VAL A 85 -8.65 16.71 1.03
C VAL A 85 -9.52 15.86 0.12
N LEU A 86 -8.97 14.74 -0.35
CA LEU A 86 -9.68 13.74 -1.13
C LEU A 86 -9.77 12.44 -0.35
N LYS A 87 -10.92 11.77 -0.42
CA LYS A 87 -11.16 10.48 0.22
C LYS A 87 -11.48 9.41 -0.81
N LEU A 88 -10.79 8.28 -0.71
CA LEU A 88 -11.12 7.03 -1.39
C LEU A 88 -11.67 6.05 -0.36
N SER A 89 -12.71 5.31 -0.73
CA SER A 89 -13.22 4.18 0.04
C SER A 89 -13.32 3.00 -0.90
N ALA A 90 -12.85 1.83 -0.46
CA ALA A 90 -13.02 0.61 -1.24
C ALA A 90 -14.51 0.24 -1.30
N GLU A 91 -14.99 -0.09 -2.50
CA GLU A 91 -16.35 -0.57 -2.70
C GLU A 91 -16.50 -2.00 -2.16
N GLN A 92 -17.73 -2.39 -1.82
CA GLN A 92 -17.99 -3.70 -1.21
C GLN A 92 -17.56 -4.87 -2.12
N THR A 93 -17.66 -4.70 -3.44
CA THR A 93 -17.19 -5.69 -4.43
C THR A 93 -15.67 -5.85 -4.38
N ASP A 94 -14.94 -4.74 -4.29
CA ASP A 94 -13.48 -4.76 -4.21
C ASP A 94 -13.00 -5.39 -2.90
N LEU A 95 -13.74 -5.16 -1.82
CA LEU A 95 -13.49 -5.77 -0.51
C LEU A 95 -13.76 -7.28 -0.51
N ALA A 96 -14.83 -7.71 -1.20
CA ALA A 96 -15.17 -9.13 -1.35
C ALA A 96 -14.12 -9.88 -2.19
N ASP A 97 -13.65 -9.29 -3.30
CA ASP A 97 -12.58 -9.85 -4.14
C ASP A 97 -11.23 -9.96 -3.40
N ARG A 98 -11.07 -9.23 -2.29
CA ARG A 98 -9.91 -9.26 -1.40
C ARG A 98 -10.08 -10.22 -0.22
N SER A 99 -11.24 -10.87 -0.09
CA SER A 99 -11.57 -11.73 1.03
C SER A 99 -11.47 -13.21 0.64
N ASP A 100 -11.09 -14.06 1.59
CA ASP A 100 -11.13 -15.51 1.47
C ASP A 100 -11.88 -16.13 2.66
N ASN A 101 -11.91 -17.46 2.74
CA ASN A 101 -12.59 -18.17 3.83
C ASN A 101 -11.95 -17.97 5.22
N THR A 102 -10.78 -17.35 5.28
CA THR A 102 -10.04 -17.11 6.53
C THR A 102 -9.84 -15.63 6.85
N ALA A 103 -9.83 -14.75 5.85
CA ALA A 103 -9.59 -13.32 6.02
C ALA A 103 -10.60 -12.50 5.21
N GLU A 104 -11.31 -11.61 5.87
CA GLU A 104 -12.34 -10.74 5.32
C GLU A 104 -11.93 -9.26 5.50
N MET A 105 -11.79 -8.52 4.41
CA MET A 105 -11.54 -7.08 4.47
C MET A 105 -12.87 -6.35 4.66
N ILE A 106 -13.12 -5.80 5.84
CA ILE A 106 -14.39 -5.16 6.20
C ILE A 106 -14.46 -3.74 5.67
N LYS A 107 -13.35 -3.00 5.76
CA LYS A 107 -13.30 -1.59 5.39
C LYS A 107 -11.89 -1.22 5.00
N HIS A 108 -11.78 -0.34 4.03
CA HIS A 108 -10.53 0.30 3.69
C HIS A 108 -10.82 1.70 3.13
N ALA A 109 -10.16 2.71 3.69
CA ALA A 109 -10.34 4.09 3.29
C ALA A 109 -9.01 4.84 3.35
N ILE A 110 -8.81 5.73 2.37
CA ILE A 110 -7.59 6.50 2.21
C ILE A 110 -7.97 7.98 2.11
N TYR A 111 -7.21 8.84 2.76
CA TYR A 111 -7.32 10.29 2.67
C TYR A 111 -6.02 10.86 2.15
N GLY A 112 -6.08 11.57 1.02
CA GLY A 112 -4.97 12.30 0.46
C GLY A 112 -5.11 13.80 0.73
N TYR A 113 -4.04 14.43 1.20
CA TYR A 113 -3.98 15.85 1.48
C TYR A 113 -3.06 16.52 0.46
N PHE A 114 -3.64 17.29 -0.44
CA PHE A 114 -2.95 17.84 -1.60
C PHE A 114 -2.75 19.34 -1.45
N CYS A 115 -1.52 19.82 -1.63
CA CYS A 115 -1.21 21.24 -1.60
C CYS A 115 -2.05 22.01 -2.63
N GLN A 116 -2.86 22.98 -2.20
CA GLN A 116 -3.72 23.75 -3.10
C GLN A 116 -2.95 24.48 -4.20
N ARG A 117 -1.74 24.95 -3.87
CA ARG A 117 -0.91 25.72 -4.81
C ARG A 117 -0.26 24.85 -5.90
N ARG A 118 0.13 23.62 -5.57
CA ARG A 118 0.97 22.76 -6.43
C ARG A 118 0.30 21.47 -6.88
N GLY A 119 -0.81 21.07 -6.25
CA GLY A 119 -1.47 19.79 -6.50
C GLY A 119 -0.69 18.57 -6.02
N LEU A 120 0.43 18.73 -5.30
CA LEU A 120 1.25 17.64 -4.81
C LEU A 120 0.71 17.09 -3.49
N LEU A 121 0.82 15.76 -3.31
CA LEU A 121 0.43 15.08 -2.07
C LEU A 121 1.42 15.45 -0.95
N VAL A 122 0.90 15.97 0.16
CA VAL A 122 1.70 16.39 1.33
C VAL A 122 1.63 15.33 2.42
N TYR A 123 0.46 14.72 2.57
CA TYR A 123 0.17 13.77 3.64
C TYR A 123 -0.86 12.76 3.18
N LEU A 124 -0.77 11.54 3.69
CA LEU A 124 -1.65 10.43 3.35
C LEU A 124 -2.07 9.72 4.64
N GLU A 125 -3.36 9.50 4.83
CA GLU A 125 -3.87 8.60 5.85
C GLU A 125 -4.50 7.38 5.19
N ASP A 126 -4.21 6.20 5.69
CA ASP A 126 -4.77 4.93 5.23
C ASP A 126 -5.27 4.16 6.46
N SER A 127 -6.53 3.71 6.40
CA SER A 127 -7.16 2.94 7.45
C SER A 127 -7.82 1.71 6.86
N SER A 128 -7.50 0.55 7.44
CA SER A 128 -8.12 -0.73 7.07
C SER A 128 -8.56 -1.52 8.29
N LEU A 129 -9.64 -2.29 8.10
CA LEU A 129 -10.15 -3.23 9.09
C LEU A 129 -10.29 -4.59 8.42
N THR A 130 -9.58 -5.59 8.95
CA THR A 130 -9.64 -6.97 8.50
C THR A 130 -10.11 -7.86 9.64
N ARG A 131 -11.05 -8.76 9.33
CA ARG A 131 -11.46 -9.85 10.20
C ARG A 131 -10.76 -11.13 9.75
N ILE A 132 -10.08 -11.79 10.67
CA ILE A 132 -9.40 -13.06 10.44
C ILE A 132 -10.08 -14.11 11.31
N GLN A 133 -10.55 -15.19 10.70
CA GLN A 133 -11.14 -16.31 11.39
C GLN A 133 -10.69 -17.61 10.74
N SER A 134 -9.92 -18.40 11.48
CA SER A 134 -9.63 -19.78 11.05
C SER A 134 -10.82 -20.69 11.37
N PRO A 135 -11.06 -21.77 10.60
CA PRO A 135 -12.12 -22.73 10.92
C PRO A 135 -11.98 -23.25 12.36
N GLY A 136 -13.04 -23.10 13.16
CA GLY A 136 -13.04 -23.53 14.56
C GLY A 136 -12.41 -22.54 15.56
N SER A 137 -11.97 -21.35 15.12
CA SER A 137 -11.50 -20.28 16.01
C SER A 137 -12.51 -19.15 16.17
N HIS A 138 -12.38 -18.38 17.25
CA HIS A 138 -13.06 -17.10 17.41
C HIS A 138 -12.53 -16.09 16.37
N PRO A 139 -13.35 -15.13 15.92
CA PRO A 139 -12.90 -14.08 15.02
C PRO A 139 -11.93 -13.12 15.72
N MET A 140 -10.93 -12.69 14.97
CA MET A 140 -9.93 -11.71 15.38
C MET A 140 -9.96 -10.53 14.42
N TYR A 141 -9.95 -9.32 14.94
CA TYR A 141 -9.99 -8.09 14.16
C TYR A 141 -8.63 -7.41 14.21
N TRP A 142 -8.23 -6.87 13.06
CA TRP A 142 -7.01 -6.11 12.85
C TRP A 142 -7.39 -4.78 12.23
N GLU A 143 -7.24 -3.72 13.00
CA GLU A 143 -7.33 -2.36 12.50
C GLU A 143 -5.91 -1.84 12.28
N THR A 144 -5.61 -1.41 11.06
CA THR A 144 -4.34 -0.77 10.72
C THR A 144 -4.62 0.67 10.34
N THR A 145 -3.92 1.61 10.97
CA THR A 145 -3.91 3.02 10.58
C THR A 145 -2.48 3.39 10.22
N MET A 146 -2.30 3.97 9.04
CA MET A 146 -1.02 4.48 8.55
C MET A 146 -1.16 5.98 8.26
N SER A 147 -0.14 6.73 8.63
CA SER A 147 -0.04 8.17 8.42
C SER A 147 1.31 8.44 7.79
N THR A 148 1.32 8.94 6.56
CA THR A 148 2.56 9.18 5.80
C THR A 148 2.70 10.64 5.43
N LYS A 149 3.79 11.26 5.88
CA LYS A 149 4.28 12.53 5.37
C LYS A 149 5.14 12.29 4.13
N ILE A 150 4.94 13.12 3.11
CA ILE A 150 5.73 13.11 1.89
C ILE A 150 6.58 14.38 1.82
N ASP A 151 7.86 14.22 1.50
CA ASP A 151 8.84 15.31 1.49
C ASP A 151 9.85 15.19 0.32
N ASP A 152 10.64 16.24 0.14
CA ASP A 152 11.74 16.28 -0.83
C ASP A 152 11.29 15.98 -2.27
N TYR A 153 10.31 16.73 -2.75
CA TYR A 153 9.88 16.69 -4.15
C TYR A 153 10.97 17.29 -5.06
N ARG A 154 11.50 16.47 -5.96
CA ARG A 154 12.51 16.84 -6.96
C ARG A 154 11.99 16.57 -8.38
N THR A 155 12.48 17.35 -9.34
CA THR A 155 12.14 17.12 -10.75
C THR A 155 13.03 16.02 -11.33
N VAL A 156 12.42 14.96 -11.86
CA VAL A 156 13.08 13.87 -12.59
C VAL A 156 12.38 13.75 -13.94
N ASP A 157 13.10 13.94 -15.04
CA ASP A 157 12.56 13.96 -16.42
C ASP A 157 11.30 14.84 -16.60
N GLY A 158 11.24 15.97 -15.89
CA GLY A 158 10.12 16.92 -15.94
C GLY A 158 8.94 16.58 -15.02
N VAL A 159 9.01 15.50 -14.24
CA VAL A 159 7.97 15.06 -13.29
C VAL A 159 8.44 15.33 -11.86
N MET A 160 7.55 15.85 -11.00
CA MET A 160 7.85 16.09 -9.58
C MET A 160 7.67 14.82 -8.76
N ILE A 161 8.76 14.21 -8.33
CA ILE A 161 8.78 12.94 -7.57
C ILE A 161 9.29 13.21 -6.16
N ALA A 162 8.60 12.70 -5.14
CA ALA A 162 9.09 12.78 -3.77
C ALA A 162 10.28 11.84 -3.57
N HIS A 163 11.27 12.26 -2.80
CA HIS A 163 12.47 11.46 -2.53
C HIS A 163 12.62 11.08 -1.06
N SER A 164 11.71 11.52 -0.20
CA SER A 164 11.70 11.09 1.20
C SER A 164 10.33 11.19 1.84
N GLY A 165 10.19 10.54 2.99
CA GLY A 165 9.01 10.68 3.81
C GLY A 165 9.13 9.92 5.12
N GLU A 166 8.08 10.06 5.93
CA GLU A 166 7.97 9.45 7.25
C GLU A 166 6.58 8.84 7.38
N THR A 167 6.53 7.60 7.85
CA THR A 167 5.30 6.83 8.01
C THR A 167 5.18 6.33 9.44
N ASP A 168 4.10 6.71 10.10
CA ASP A 168 3.64 6.15 11.36
C ASP A 168 2.60 5.07 11.09
N VAL A 169 2.73 3.93 11.76
CA VAL A 169 1.79 2.81 11.63
C VAL A 169 1.33 2.36 13.01
N ILE A 170 0.02 2.29 13.20
CA ILE A 170 -0.63 1.72 14.38
C ILE A 170 -1.41 0.50 13.94
N ILE A 171 -1.16 -0.63 14.60
CA ILE A 171 -1.91 -1.87 14.40
C ILE A 171 -2.57 -2.23 15.71
N THR A 172 -3.91 -2.21 15.70
CA THR A 172 -4.74 -2.59 16.83
C THR A 172 -5.37 -3.94 16.53
N ARG A 173 -5.10 -4.93 17.39
CA ARG A 173 -5.69 -6.25 17.31
C ARG A 173 -6.67 -6.44 18.45
N PHE A 174 -7.91 -6.83 18.16
CA PHE A 174 -8.97 -7.02 19.15
C PHE A 174 -9.91 -8.19 18.76
N GLY A 175 -10.69 -8.71 19.71
CA GLY A 175 -11.56 -9.88 19.49
C GLY A 175 -11.72 -10.75 20.74
N ASP A 176 -12.56 -11.78 20.64
CA ASP A 176 -13.07 -12.54 21.80
C ASP A 176 -12.01 -13.37 22.54
N ASP A 177 -10.89 -13.68 21.89
CA ASP A 177 -9.81 -14.48 22.50
C ASP A 177 -8.81 -13.63 23.32
N LEU A 178 -8.93 -12.30 23.28
CA LEU A 178 -8.03 -11.39 24.00
C LEU A 178 -8.56 -11.08 25.40
N LYS A 179 -8.18 -11.93 26.36
CA LYS A 179 -8.55 -11.79 27.79
C LYS A 179 -8.16 -10.45 28.44
N THR A 180 -7.22 -9.72 27.84
CA THR A 180 -6.62 -8.48 28.38
C THR A 180 -6.95 -7.23 27.56
N GLY A 181 -7.91 -7.30 26.63
CA GLY A 181 -8.29 -6.16 25.78
C GLY A 181 -7.44 -6.02 24.50
N PRO A 182 -7.59 -4.90 23.76
CA PRO A 182 -6.89 -4.69 22.49
C PRO A 182 -5.36 -4.68 22.63
N MET A 183 -4.67 -5.38 21.73
CA MET A 183 -3.22 -5.32 21.61
C MET A 183 -2.84 -4.27 20.56
N ILE A 184 -2.05 -3.28 20.95
CA ILE A 184 -1.62 -2.19 20.07
C ILE A 184 -0.13 -2.34 19.77
N THR A 185 0.24 -2.32 18.49
CA THR A 185 1.62 -2.26 18.01
C THR A 185 1.83 -0.95 17.26
N ARG A 186 2.95 -0.28 17.51
CA ARG A 186 3.35 0.93 16.80
C ARG A 186 4.65 0.69 16.04
N LEU A 187 4.73 1.21 14.82
CA LEU A 187 5.92 1.20 13.99
C LEU A 187 6.10 2.59 13.40
N GLN A 188 7.35 3.02 13.29
CA GLN A 188 7.74 4.22 12.55
C GLN A 188 8.72 3.82 11.47
N GLU A 189 8.61 4.48 10.33
CA GLU A 189 9.47 4.29 9.18
C GLU A 189 9.86 5.63 8.59
N ILE A 190 11.15 5.80 8.31
CA ILE A 190 11.67 6.92 7.53
C ILE A 190 12.23 6.30 6.25
N TRP A 191 11.83 6.83 5.11
CA TRP A 191 12.25 6.33 3.82
C TRP A 191 12.88 7.44 2.98
N SER A 192 13.84 7.04 2.15
CA SER A 192 14.48 7.87 1.15
C SER A 192 14.62 7.12 -0.17
N ILE A 193 14.63 7.85 -1.27
CA ILE A 193 14.83 7.32 -2.63
C ILE A 193 16.14 7.90 -3.15
N ASP A 194 17.08 7.02 -3.45
CA ASP A 194 18.40 7.40 -3.95
C ASP A 194 18.34 7.71 -5.45
N ASP A 195 17.68 6.85 -6.24
CA ASP A 195 17.62 6.95 -7.69
C ASP A 195 16.20 6.71 -8.24
N VAL A 196 15.83 7.49 -9.25
CA VAL A 196 14.59 7.34 -10.01
C VAL A 196 14.95 7.38 -11.49
N ALA A 197 14.43 6.42 -12.26
CA ALA A 197 14.64 6.35 -13.70
C ALA A 197 13.34 6.00 -14.42
N PHE A 198 13.07 6.71 -15.52
CA PHE A 198 11.96 6.39 -16.41
C PHE A 198 12.45 5.63 -17.64
N ASN A 199 11.56 4.82 -18.23
CA ASN A 199 11.82 4.09 -19.46
C ASN A 199 13.13 3.26 -19.42
N VAL A 200 13.37 2.59 -18.29
CA VAL A 200 14.60 1.83 -18.04
C VAL A 200 14.82 0.79 -19.14
N PRO A 201 15.94 0.87 -19.90
CA PRO A 201 16.24 -0.10 -20.95
C PRO A 201 16.34 -1.54 -20.40
N GLY A 202 15.71 -2.48 -21.09
CA GLY A 202 15.70 -3.89 -20.70
C GLY A 202 14.57 -4.28 -19.73
N LEU A 203 13.82 -3.32 -19.17
CA LEU A 203 12.60 -3.62 -18.43
C LEU A 203 11.49 -4.03 -19.42
N SER A 204 11.17 -5.32 -19.44
CA SER A 204 10.09 -5.88 -20.27
C SER A 204 8.95 -6.41 -19.42
N MET A 205 7.85 -6.79 -20.08
CA MET A 205 6.70 -7.44 -19.43
C MET A 205 7.08 -8.73 -18.69
N ASP A 206 8.16 -9.40 -19.13
CA ASP A 206 8.62 -10.64 -18.52
C ASP A 206 9.17 -10.42 -17.11
N SER A 207 9.57 -9.19 -16.78
CA SER A 207 10.09 -8.80 -15.46
C SER A 207 9.05 -8.91 -14.34
N PHE A 208 7.76 -8.96 -14.69
CA PHE A 208 6.65 -9.00 -13.73
C PHE A 208 6.01 -10.39 -13.60
N ILE A 209 6.49 -11.38 -14.36
CA ILE A 209 5.92 -12.73 -14.39
C ILE A 209 6.13 -13.42 -13.02
N PRO A 210 5.11 -14.07 -12.45
CA PRO A 210 5.24 -14.77 -11.19
C PRO A 210 6.23 -15.96 -11.31
N PRO A 211 6.96 -16.30 -10.23
CA PRO A 211 7.84 -17.47 -10.21
C PRO A 211 7.09 -18.76 -10.60
N LYS A 212 7.77 -19.69 -11.29
CA LYS A 212 7.15 -20.95 -11.77
C LYS A 212 6.46 -21.78 -10.68
N GLN A 213 6.89 -21.63 -9.43
CA GLN A 213 6.29 -22.31 -8.27
C GLN A 213 4.87 -21.80 -7.97
N VAL A 214 4.59 -20.53 -8.29
CA VAL A 214 3.29 -19.87 -8.08
C VAL A 214 2.31 -20.21 -9.21
N GLN A 215 2.81 -20.53 -10.41
CA GLN A 215 1.99 -20.84 -11.59
C GLN A 215 1.34 -22.24 -11.55
N LYS A 216 1.64 -23.07 -10.54
CA LYS A 216 1.20 -24.46 -10.44
C LYS A 216 -0.02 -24.68 -9.52
N ASP A 217 -0.52 -23.62 -8.89
CA ASP A 217 -1.68 -23.62 -7.98
C ASP A 217 -2.90 -22.92 -8.61
#